data_AF-A0A0C3FLY2-F1
#
_entry.id   AF-A0A0C3FLY2-F1
#
_cell.length_a   1.000
_cell.length_b   1.000
_cell.length_c   1.000
_cell.angle_alpha   90.00
_cell.angle_beta   90.00
_cell.angle_gamma   90.00
#
_symmetry.space_group_name_H-M   'P 1'
#
loop_
_entity.id
_entity.type
_entity.pdbx_description
1 polymer ?
#
loop_
_entity_poly.entity_id
_entity_poly.type
_entity_poly.pdbx_seq_one_letter_code
_entity_poly.pdbx_strand_id
1 'polypeptide(L)'
;MLPLPLGHPYRPSAALLTTVYLWGLHLSRSDALREREPAFLSRALQHTSNALSGLHPQQFLHALQAEILLAYYFFQNGRFLEGKYHSSAAASLAISGGLNKIRSAGDSSSTASFVDDRSAVLPPPRDAVDEGERINGFWTALVLDKCWSVALGSTSNFTDVNVLGTRIDTPWPLDNSAYEQGHLQPDVLSSSTVQKFMSGTLNLEEGRFSAHAIHAQAALLFERATHVAAQWKTDISPIEATAFRADFVALDKLMDNFQNYLPPIDQFQPLTTHDTRDLLVTFSLAYAATIQLHKNFSSRNANSNTKCLAATSALVKLLDNANLSEAVYVNPIMGTLLMVACQVLITEVLRLRTHRSTSATGFPVRDESQLISSVQSVMGTMATLAVNCPIITFQVAKVQEAYATI
;
A
#
# COMPACT_ATOMS: atom_id res chain seq x y z
N MET A 1 25.64 -3.50 -18.38
CA MET A 1 25.81 -2.04 -18.16
C MET A 1 26.93 -1.53 -19.05
N LEU A 2 26.70 -0.50 -19.88
CA LEU A 2 27.73 0.18 -20.68
C LEU A 2 28.88 0.64 -19.77
N PRO A 3 30.18 0.46 -20.07
CA PRO A 3 31.32 0.67 -19.16
C PRO A 3 31.64 2.16 -18.83
N LEU A 4 30.62 2.93 -18.45
CA LEU A 4 30.70 4.35 -18.08
C LEU A 4 30.92 4.54 -16.56
N PRO A 5 31.53 5.66 -16.12
CA PRO A 5 31.77 5.93 -14.70
C PRO A 5 30.47 6.11 -13.90
N LEU A 6 30.56 5.96 -12.57
CA LEU A 6 29.45 6.24 -11.66
C LEU A 6 29.01 7.71 -11.78
N GLY A 7 27.70 7.96 -11.86
CA GLY A 7 27.15 9.30 -12.04
C GLY A 7 27.10 9.81 -13.48
N HIS A 8 27.52 8.99 -14.46
CA HIS A 8 27.37 9.34 -15.87
C HIS A 8 25.89 9.48 -16.26
N PRO A 9 25.49 10.47 -17.09
CA PRO A 9 24.08 10.74 -17.45
C PRO A 9 23.31 9.59 -18.12
N TYR A 10 24.02 8.61 -18.69
CA TYR A 10 23.46 7.42 -19.34
C TYR A 10 23.47 6.16 -18.46
N ARG A 11 23.75 6.32 -17.16
CA ARG A 11 23.65 5.28 -16.15
C ARG A 11 22.70 5.74 -15.04
N PRO A 12 22.08 4.83 -14.28
CA PRO A 12 21.36 5.21 -13.07
C PRO A 12 22.23 6.10 -12.17
N SER A 13 21.59 7.04 -11.46
CA SER A 13 22.31 7.92 -10.54
C SER A 13 23.00 7.11 -9.44
N ALA A 14 24.01 7.67 -8.79
CA ALA A 14 24.71 6.99 -7.70
C ALA A 14 23.75 6.56 -6.57
N ALA A 15 22.75 7.41 -6.26
CA ALA A 15 21.73 7.12 -5.24
C ALA A 15 20.93 5.87 -5.60
N LEU A 16 20.33 5.84 -6.80
CA LEU A 16 19.53 4.71 -7.23
C LEU A 16 20.37 3.44 -7.37
N LEU A 17 21.54 3.54 -8.01
CA LEU A 17 22.38 2.38 -8.27
C LEU A 17 22.87 1.71 -6.98
N THR A 18 23.33 2.50 -6.01
CA THR A 18 23.80 1.95 -4.72
C THR A 18 22.66 1.37 -3.89
N THR A 19 21.46 1.96 -3.98
CA THR A 19 20.26 1.42 -3.34
C THR A 19 19.81 0.10 -3.98
N VAL A 20 19.87 -0.02 -5.31
CA VAL A 20 19.60 -1.29 -6.01
C VAL A 20 20.63 -2.35 -5.63
N TYR A 21 21.91 -1.98 -5.52
CA TYR A 21 22.94 -2.92 -5.04
C TYR A 21 22.73 -3.35 -3.60
N LEU A 22 22.30 -2.45 -2.71
CA LEU A 22 21.90 -2.80 -1.34
C LEU A 22 20.83 -3.90 -1.36
N TRP A 23 19.76 -3.72 -2.15
CA TRP A 23 18.72 -4.73 -2.30
C TRP A 23 19.24 -6.05 -2.89
N GLY A 24 20.12 -5.99 -3.88
CA GLY A 24 20.76 -7.18 -4.45
C GLY A 24 21.58 -7.97 -3.42
N LEU A 25 22.23 -7.29 -2.46
CA LEU A 25 22.94 -7.93 -1.36
C LEU A 25 21.95 -8.50 -0.33
N HIS A 26 20.94 -7.73 0.06
CA HIS A 26 19.92 -8.13 1.04
C HIS A 26 19.14 -9.38 0.60
N LEU A 27 18.81 -9.47 -0.69
CA LEU A 27 18.08 -10.58 -1.30
C LEU A 27 18.99 -11.73 -1.76
N SER A 28 20.31 -11.63 -1.53
CA SER A 28 21.26 -12.66 -1.94
C SER A 28 21.21 -13.88 -1.02
N ARG A 29 21.41 -15.08 -1.58
CA ARG A 29 21.62 -16.32 -0.81
C ARG A 29 23.08 -16.53 -0.40
N SER A 30 23.98 -15.63 -0.75
CA SER A 30 25.42 -15.72 -0.42
C SER A 30 25.74 -14.91 0.83
N ASP A 31 26.20 -15.59 1.88
CA ASP A 31 26.59 -14.93 3.14
C ASP A 31 27.72 -13.91 2.93
N ALA A 32 28.71 -14.23 2.10
CA ALA A 32 29.80 -13.31 1.76
C ALA A 32 29.34 -12.00 1.08
N LEU A 33 28.20 -12.02 0.38
CA LEU A 33 27.58 -10.82 -0.17
C LEU A 33 26.80 -10.07 0.91
N ARG A 34 26.03 -10.79 1.74
CA ARG A 34 25.26 -10.20 2.85
C ARG A 34 26.15 -9.52 3.89
N GLU A 35 27.35 -10.02 4.15
CA GLU A 35 28.35 -9.36 5.02
C GLU A 35 28.71 -7.94 4.57
N ARG A 36 28.53 -7.61 3.28
CA ARG A 36 28.82 -6.28 2.73
C ARG A 36 27.63 -5.32 2.82
N GLU A 37 26.46 -5.80 3.20
CA GLU A 37 25.21 -5.03 3.28
C GLU A 37 25.34 -3.73 4.10
N PRO A 38 25.98 -3.72 5.30
CA PRO A 38 26.11 -2.48 6.09
C PRO A 38 26.90 -1.38 5.36
N ALA A 39 27.95 -1.75 4.62
CA ALA A 39 28.76 -0.80 3.86
C ALA A 39 27.97 -0.21 2.69
N PHE A 40 27.15 -1.02 2.01
CA PHE A 40 26.29 -0.54 0.94
C PHE A 40 25.12 0.30 1.44
N LEU A 41 24.55 -0.03 2.61
CA LEU A 41 23.54 0.79 3.25
C LEU A 41 24.07 2.19 3.57
N SER A 42 25.26 2.27 4.17
CA SER A 42 25.90 3.57 4.46
C SER A 42 26.12 4.40 3.19
N ARG A 43 26.57 3.78 2.09
CA ARG A 43 26.75 4.46 0.80
C ARG A 43 25.42 4.88 0.17
N ALA A 44 24.41 4.03 0.21
CA ALA A 44 23.08 4.34 -0.31
C ALA A 44 22.50 5.57 0.40
N LEU A 45 22.56 5.60 1.73
CA LEU A 45 22.13 6.75 2.53
C LEU A 45 22.89 8.03 2.16
N GLN A 46 24.23 7.96 2.05
CA GLN A 46 25.06 9.12 1.68
C GLN A 46 24.76 9.62 0.26
N HIS A 47 24.54 8.73 -0.71
CA HIS A 47 24.23 9.14 -2.07
C HIS A 47 22.81 9.69 -2.19
N THR A 48 21.84 9.08 -1.51
CA THR A 48 20.46 9.54 -1.50
C THR A 48 20.33 10.92 -0.85
N SER A 49 21.04 11.19 0.24
CA SER A 49 21.02 12.52 0.88
C SER A 49 21.57 13.64 -0.02
N ASN A 50 22.36 13.29 -1.03
CA ASN A 50 22.94 14.21 -2.01
C ASN A 50 22.31 14.08 -3.41
N ALA A 51 21.21 13.32 -3.56
CA ALA A 51 20.69 12.92 -4.86
C ALA A 51 20.21 14.10 -5.72
N LEU A 52 19.70 15.16 -5.09
CA LEU A 52 19.22 16.37 -5.77
C LEU A 52 20.30 17.44 -5.98
N SER A 53 21.50 17.25 -5.44
CA SER A 53 22.60 18.22 -5.57
C SER A 53 23.38 18.06 -6.87
N GLY A 54 23.05 17.06 -7.69
CA GLY A 54 23.75 16.71 -8.91
C GLY A 54 23.25 17.46 -10.16
N LEU A 55 23.78 17.03 -11.31
CA LEU A 55 23.35 17.46 -12.64
C LEU A 55 22.77 16.30 -13.46
N HIS A 56 22.41 15.20 -12.79
CA HIS A 56 21.90 14.02 -13.49
C HIS A 56 20.51 14.31 -14.07
N PRO A 57 20.23 14.02 -15.35
CA PRO A 57 18.98 14.40 -16.00
C PRO A 57 17.73 13.81 -15.31
N GLN A 58 17.84 12.58 -14.79
CA GLN A 58 16.77 11.91 -14.01
C GLN A 58 16.97 12.02 -12.49
N GLN A 59 17.75 12.99 -11.99
CA GLN A 59 18.11 13.04 -10.56
C GLN A 59 16.91 12.97 -9.62
N PHE A 60 15.82 13.64 -9.96
CA PHE A 60 14.62 13.66 -9.15
C PHE A 60 13.91 12.31 -9.12
N LEU A 61 13.67 11.70 -10.29
CA LEU A 61 13.02 10.40 -10.38
C LEU A 61 13.86 9.32 -9.69
N HIS A 62 15.17 9.34 -9.91
CA HIS A 62 16.09 8.41 -9.25
C HIS A 62 16.19 8.64 -7.74
N ALA A 63 16.07 9.88 -7.26
CA ALA A 63 15.98 10.17 -5.83
C ALA A 63 14.69 9.60 -5.25
N LEU A 64 13.54 9.83 -5.90
CA LEU A 64 12.25 9.28 -5.50
C LEU A 64 12.29 7.74 -5.40
N GLN A 65 12.83 7.08 -6.43
CA GLN A 65 12.97 5.62 -6.45
C GLN A 65 13.91 5.12 -5.33
N ALA A 66 15.03 5.82 -5.08
CA ALA A 66 15.93 5.46 -3.99
C ALA A 66 15.27 5.60 -2.61
N GLU A 67 14.53 6.68 -2.38
CA GLU A 67 13.76 6.90 -1.14
C GLU A 67 12.70 5.81 -0.92
N ILE A 68 11.93 5.45 -1.96
CA ILE A 68 10.94 4.36 -1.89
C ILE A 68 11.61 3.03 -1.53
N LEU A 69 12.71 2.69 -2.21
CA LEU A 69 13.44 1.45 -1.99
C LEU A 69 14.08 1.41 -0.59
N LEU A 70 14.62 2.52 -0.10
CA LEU A 70 15.17 2.61 1.25
C LEU A 70 14.07 2.45 2.31
N ALA A 71 12.90 3.07 2.10
CA ALA A 71 11.76 2.93 3.00
C ALA A 71 11.36 1.44 3.14
N TYR A 72 11.16 0.73 2.02
CA TYR A 72 10.86 -0.70 2.05
C TYR A 72 11.97 -1.51 2.73
N TYR A 73 13.24 -1.17 2.50
CA TYR A 73 14.37 -1.87 3.11
C TYR A 73 14.31 -1.73 4.64
N PHE A 74 14.12 -0.52 5.15
CA PHE A 74 14.02 -0.30 6.60
C PHE A 74 12.78 -0.95 7.20
N PHE A 75 11.63 -0.88 6.54
CA PHE A 75 10.42 -1.55 6.99
C PHE A 75 10.57 -3.08 7.05
N GLN A 76 11.16 -3.70 6.03
CA GLN A 76 11.44 -5.13 6.02
C GLN A 76 12.33 -5.53 7.21
N ASN A 77 13.31 -4.70 7.55
CA ASN A 77 14.22 -4.89 8.67
C ASN A 77 13.66 -4.43 10.04
N GLY A 78 12.38 -4.07 10.13
CA GLY A 78 11.74 -3.64 11.40
C GLY A 78 12.20 -2.27 11.92
N ARG A 79 12.92 -1.48 11.10
CA ARG A 79 13.43 -0.14 11.42
C ARG A 79 12.39 0.92 11.04
N PHE A 80 11.32 0.99 11.82
CA PHE A 80 10.13 1.79 11.50
C PHE A 80 10.37 3.30 11.37
N LEU A 81 11.25 3.86 12.21
CA LEU A 81 11.51 5.29 12.20
C LEU A 81 12.24 5.70 10.92
N GLU A 82 13.28 4.97 10.54
CA GLU A 82 13.99 5.20 9.28
C GLU A 82 13.09 4.92 8.07
N GLY A 83 12.28 3.85 8.12
CA GLY A 83 11.30 3.57 7.07
C GLY A 83 10.30 4.71 6.88
N LYS A 84 9.75 5.25 7.97
CA LYS A 84 8.84 6.41 7.90
C LYS A 84 9.55 7.67 7.42
N TYR A 85 10.80 7.90 7.80
CA TYR A 85 11.59 9.01 7.30
C TYR A 85 11.70 8.98 5.77
N HIS A 86 12.15 7.85 5.21
CA HIS A 86 12.32 7.69 3.76
C HIS A 86 10.97 7.70 3.02
N SER A 87 9.91 7.14 3.62
CA SER A 87 8.54 7.23 3.06
C SER A 87 8.03 8.67 3.00
N SER A 88 8.27 9.47 4.05
CA SER A 88 7.91 10.89 4.06
C SER A 88 8.77 11.71 3.10
N ALA A 89 10.05 11.38 2.93
CA ALA A 89 10.92 11.99 1.94
C ALA A 89 10.43 11.70 0.51
N ALA A 90 10.08 10.46 0.20
CA ALA A 90 9.48 10.08 -1.08
C ALA A 90 8.17 10.84 -1.36
N ALA A 91 7.27 10.94 -0.38
CA ALA A 91 6.04 11.71 -0.52
C ALA A 91 6.31 13.21 -0.78
N SER A 92 7.25 13.79 -0.02
CA SER A 92 7.65 15.20 -0.17
C SER A 92 8.25 15.47 -1.54
N LEU A 93 9.11 14.57 -2.05
CA LEU A 93 9.63 14.65 -3.41
C LEU A 93 8.47 14.65 -4.39
N ALA A 94 7.62 13.62 -4.37
CA ALA A 94 6.51 13.48 -5.31
C ALA A 94 5.59 14.72 -5.37
N ILE A 95 5.23 15.28 -4.22
CA ILE A 95 4.38 16.49 -4.15
C ILE A 95 5.15 17.74 -4.62
N SER A 96 6.38 17.96 -4.13
CA SER A 96 7.17 19.14 -4.48
C SER A 96 7.58 19.20 -5.94
N GLY A 97 7.78 18.05 -6.59
CA GLY A 97 8.00 17.97 -8.05
C GLY A 97 6.73 18.02 -8.88
N GLY A 98 5.56 18.23 -8.26
CA GLY A 98 4.27 18.33 -8.96
C GLY A 98 3.79 17.01 -9.57
N LEU A 99 4.29 15.87 -9.10
CA LEU A 99 3.90 14.57 -9.64
C LEU A 99 2.45 14.19 -9.33
N ASN A 100 1.78 14.89 -8.41
CA ASN A 100 0.34 14.75 -8.17
C ASN A 100 -0.52 15.47 -9.23
N LYS A 101 0.09 16.29 -10.09
CA LYS A 101 -0.56 17.15 -11.09
C LYS A 101 -0.28 16.79 -12.55
N ILE A 102 0.29 15.61 -12.82
CA ILE A 102 0.54 15.16 -14.19
C ILE A 102 -0.79 15.18 -14.97
N ARG A 103 -0.80 15.85 -16.13
CA ARG A 103 -1.96 15.99 -17.03
C ARG A 103 -3.19 16.67 -16.42
N SER A 104 -3.04 17.49 -15.38
CA SER A 104 -4.16 18.22 -14.79
C SER A 104 -4.92 19.08 -15.80
N ALA A 105 -6.23 18.86 -15.94
CA ALA A 105 -7.12 19.65 -16.79
C ALA A 105 -7.42 21.06 -16.23
N GLY A 106 -7.19 21.25 -14.94
CA GLY A 106 -7.50 22.49 -14.23
C GLY A 106 -6.24 23.18 -13.76
N ASP A 107 -6.01 24.36 -14.33
CA ASP A 107 -5.18 25.47 -13.89
C ASP A 107 -3.71 25.13 -13.58
N SER A 108 -2.84 25.63 -14.46
CA SER A 108 -1.51 26.14 -14.15
C SER A 108 -1.62 27.35 -13.20
N SER A 109 -2.33 27.19 -12.08
CA SER A 109 -2.39 28.18 -11.03
C SER A 109 -1.05 28.08 -10.32
N SER A 110 -0.09 28.84 -10.84
CA SER A 110 1.06 29.30 -10.11
C SER A 110 0.56 29.88 -8.80
N THR A 111 0.57 29.08 -7.73
CA THR A 111 0.52 29.63 -6.38
C THR A 111 1.61 30.68 -6.35
N ALA A 112 1.23 31.95 -6.16
CA ALA A 112 2.15 33.07 -6.15
C ALA A 112 3.23 32.79 -5.09
N SER A 113 4.35 32.22 -5.54
CA SER A 113 5.46 31.91 -4.68
C SER A 113 6.17 33.23 -4.41
N PHE A 114 6.25 33.59 -3.12
CA PHE A 114 7.03 34.75 -2.68
C PHE A 114 8.55 34.54 -2.84
N VAL A 115 8.96 33.31 -3.18
CA VAL A 115 10.33 32.93 -3.52
C VAL A 115 10.35 32.64 -5.01
N ASP A 116 11.23 33.30 -5.76
CA ASP A 116 11.46 33.20 -7.21
C ASP A 116 11.11 31.82 -7.81
N ASP A 117 10.46 31.82 -8.98
CA ASP A 117 9.79 30.73 -9.73
C ASP A 117 10.73 29.59 -10.22
N ARG A 118 11.84 29.40 -9.51
CA ARG A 118 12.80 28.30 -9.67
C ARG A 118 12.49 27.11 -8.75
N SER A 119 11.35 27.14 -8.07
CA SER A 119 10.94 26.12 -7.11
C SER A 119 10.61 24.80 -7.83
N ALA A 120 11.60 23.91 -7.91
CA ALA A 120 11.47 22.46 -8.13
C ALA A 120 10.49 21.95 -9.22
N VAL A 121 10.13 22.78 -10.21
CA VAL A 121 9.31 22.34 -11.33
C VAL A 121 10.13 21.36 -12.15
N LEU A 122 9.69 20.11 -12.18
CA LEU A 122 10.30 19.10 -13.04
C LEU A 122 10.27 19.57 -14.49
N PRO A 123 11.36 19.36 -15.26
CA PRO A 123 11.29 19.60 -16.70
C PRO A 123 10.19 18.71 -17.31
N PRO A 124 9.58 19.10 -18.44
CA PRO A 124 8.63 18.25 -19.15
C PRO A 124 9.18 16.83 -19.38
N PRO A 125 8.31 15.81 -19.46
CA PRO A 125 8.75 14.45 -19.77
C PRO A 125 9.43 14.41 -21.14
N ARG A 126 10.46 13.58 -21.26
CA ARG A 126 11.26 13.47 -22.50
C ARG A 126 10.53 12.69 -23.59
N ASP A 127 9.77 11.69 -23.16
CA ASP A 127 8.97 10.79 -23.98
C ASP A 127 7.85 10.17 -23.14
N ALA A 128 7.01 9.33 -23.76
CA ALA A 128 5.90 8.66 -23.08
C ALA A 128 6.37 7.68 -21.98
N VAL A 129 7.59 7.13 -22.10
CA VAL A 129 8.15 6.22 -21.09
C VAL A 129 8.58 7.01 -19.86
N ASP A 130 9.27 8.14 -20.03
CA ASP A 130 9.65 9.05 -18.94
C ASP A 130 8.42 9.61 -18.22
N GLU A 131 7.34 9.90 -18.94
CA GLU A 131 6.05 10.26 -18.34
C GLU A 131 5.44 9.09 -17.54
N GLY A 132 5.46 7.88 -18.10
CA GLY A 132 5.00 6.67 -17.44
C GLY A 132 5.78 6.36 -16.16
N GLU A 133 7.11 6.49 -16.18
CA GLU A 133 7.96 6.32 -15.01
C GLU A 133 7.62 7.30 -13.88
N ARG A 134 7.29 8.55 -14.22
CA ARG A 134 6.87 9.58 -13.26
C ARG A 134 5.50 9.28 -12.66
N ILE A 135 4.53 8.87 -13.49
CA ILE A 135 3.19 8.45 -13.04
C ILE A 135 3.33 7.24 -12.09
N ASN A 136 4.07 6.21 -12.50
CA ASN A 136 4.31 5.02 -11.69
C ASN A 136 5.06 5.35 -10.39
N GLY A 137 6.04 6.24 -10.43
CA GLY A 137 6.76 6.72 -9.26
C GLY A 137 5.85 7.42 -8.24
N PHE A 138 4.95 8.29 -8.70
CA PHE A 138 3.95 8.93 -7.85
C PHE A 138 3.06 7.91 -7.14
N TRP A 139 2.45 7.00 -7.89
CA TRP A 139 1.53 6.00 -7.34
C TRP A 139 2.23 5.02 -6.40
N THR A 140 3.48 4.65 -6.67
CA THR A 140 4.29 3.83 -5.77
C THR A 140 4.53 4.53 -4.44
N ALA A 141 4.90 5.82 -4.47
CA ALA A 141 5.09 6.62 -3.25
C ALA A 141 3.80 6.76 -2.44
N LEU A 142 2.67 6.98 -3.13
CA LEU A 142 1.35 7.07 -2.51
C LEU A 142 0.94 5.76 -1.84
N VAL A 143 1.06 4.63 -2.53
CA VAL A 143 0.78 3.29 -1.98
C VAL A 143 1.59 3.05 -0.72
N LEU A 144 2.90 3.30 -0.78
CA LEU A 144 3.81 3.14 0.34
C LEU A 144 3.33 3.96 1.55
N ASP A 145 3.07 5.25 1.35
CA ASP A 145 2.63 6.15 2.42
C ASP A 145 1.27 5.74 2.99
N LYS A 146 0.29 5.40 2.16
CA LYS A 146 -1.06 4.98 2.61
C LYS A 146 -1.01 3.71 3.45
N CYS A 147 -0.31 2.69 2.96
CA CYS A 147 -0.18 1.41 3.66
C CYS A 147 0.54 1.56 5.00
N TRP A 148 1.69 2.24 5.01
CA TRP A 148 2.50 2.36 6.22
C TRP A 148 1.97 3.40 7.21
N SER A 149 1.17 4.37 6.76
CA SER A 149 0.48 5.26 7.69
C SER A 149 -0.54 4.52 8.53
N VAL A 150 -1.31 3.60 7.93
CA VAL A 150 -2.20 2.70 8.67
C VAL A 150 -1.40 1.78 9.60
N ALA A 151 -0.36 1.11 9.08
CA ALA A 151 0.42 0.15 9.86
C ALA A 151 1.09 0.77 11.10
N LEU A 152 1.51 2.04 11.00
CA LEU A 152 2.15 2.78 12.08
C LEU A 152 1.17 3.60 12.94
N GLY A 153 -0.12 3.63 12.59
CA GLY A 153 -1.11 4.50 13.26
C GLY A 153 -0.79 5.98 13.14
N SER A 154 -0.21 6.40 12.02
CA SER A 154 0.20 7.79 11.73
C SER A 154 -0.64 8.43 10.64
N THR A 155 -0.59 9.75 10.50
CA THR A 155 -1.24 10.45 9.39
C THR A 155 -0.47 10.25 8.09
N SER A 156 -1.22 10.06 7.00
CA SER A 156 -0.68 10.01 5.64
C SER A 156 -0.13 11.38 5.22
N ASN A 157 1.01 11.38 4.53
CA ASN A 157 1.62 12.57 3.95
C ASN A 157 0.81 13.06 2.72
N PHE A 158 0.20 12.14 1.97
CA PHE A 158 -0.65 12.50 0.84
C PHE A 158 -2.07 12.84 1.30
N THR A 159 -2.43 14.12 1.15
CA THR A 159 -3.80 14.61 1.28
C THR A 159 -4.39 14.88 -0.10
N ASP A 160 -5.71 14.80 -0.24
CA ASP A 160 -6.42 15.09 -1.50
C ASP A 160 -7.42 16.23 -1.29
N VAL A 161 -6.90 17.40 -0.92
CA VAL A 161 -7.71 18.56 -0.53
C VAL A 161 -7.47 19.71 -1.49
N ASN A 162 -8.52 20.11 -2.22
CA ASN A 162 -8.44 21.16 -3.24
C ASN A 162 -7.93 22.51 -2.66
N VAL A 163 -8.41 22.89 -1.47
CA VAL A 163 -8.03 24.14 -0.80
C VAL A 163 -6.54 24.17 -0.42
N LEU A 164 -5.93 23.01 -0.17
CA LEU A 164 -4.51 22.89 0.16
C LEU A 164 -3.62 22.74 -1.09
N GLY A 165 -4.18 22.77 -2.29
CA GLY A 165 -3.45 22.52 -3.53
C GLY A 165 -2.97 21.07 -3.70
N THR A 166 -3.30 20.17 -2.77
CA THR A 166 -2.82 18.79 -2.76
C THR A 166 -3.67 17.84 -3.60
N ARG A 167 -4.72 18.35 -4.26
CA ARG A 167 -5.63 17.55 -5.10
C ARG A 167 -4.84 16.65 -6.07
N ILE A 168 -5.21 15.38 -6.13
CA ILE A 168 -4.52 14.39 -6.97
C ILE A 168 -5.24 14.31 -8.31
N ASP A 169 -4.58 14.89 -9.33
CA ASP A 169 -5.08 14.94 -10.70
C ASP A 169 -4.37 13.93 -11.61
N THR A 170 -3.26 13.35 -11.17
CA THR A 170 -2.47 12.39 -11.96
C THR A 170 -3.32 11.19 -12.39
N PRO A 171 -3.24 10.77 -13.68
CA PRO A 171 -4.05 9.65 -14.16
C PRO A 171 -3.63 8.34 -13.50
N TRP A 172 -4.52 7.35 -13.49
CA TRP A 172 -4.18 6.01 -13.02
C TRP A 172 -2.99 5.44 -13.82
N PRO A 173 -2.08 4.70 -13.16
CA PRO A 173 -0.89 4.16 -13.80
C PRO A 173 -1.24 3.08 -14.81
N LEU A 174 -0.44 2.96 -15.87
CA LEU A 174 -0.51 1.89 -16.86
C LEU A 174 0.69 0.94 -16.71
N ASP A 175 0.62 -0.21 -17.36
CA ASP A 175 1.78 -1.10 -17.47
C ASP A 175 2.90 -0.43 -18.31
N ASN A 176 4.16 -0.75 -18.01
CA ASN A 176 5.30 -0.16 -18.71
C ASN A 176 5.21 -0.36 -20.24
N SER A 177 4.79 -1.54 -20.69
CA SER A 177 4.60 -1.83 -22.11
C SER A 177 3.52 -0.97 -22.77
N ALA A 178 2.51 -0.52 -22.02
CA ALA A 178 1.47 0.36 -22.55
C ALA A 178 2.01 1.77 -22.81
N TYR A 179 2.93 2.26 -21.98
CA TYR A 179 3.63 3.52 -22.23
C TYR A 179 4.56 3.42 -23.44
N GLU A 180 5.31 2.32 -23.57
CA GLU A 180 6.16 2.03 -24.73
C GLU A 180 5.36 1.97 -26.05
N GLN A 181 4.12 1.46 -25.98
CA GLN A 181 3.19 1.37 -27.11
C GLN A 181 2.40 2.66 -27.36
N GLY A 182 2.61 3.71 -26.55
CA GLY A 182 1.93 4.99 -26.72
C GLY A 182 0.44 4.96 -26.39
N HIS A 183 -0.01 4.06 -25.52
CA HIS A 183 -1.42 3.97 -25.11
C HIS A 183 -1.90 5.20 -24.34
N LEU A 184 -0.99 5.93 -23.68
CA LEU A 184 -1.31 7.19 -23.04
C LEU A 184 -1.28 8.33 -24.07
N GLN A 185 -2.40 8.55 -24.77
CA GLN A 185 -2.51 9.54 -25.83
C GLN A 185 -2.18 10.97 -25.35
N PRO A 186 -1.46 11.82 -26.12
CA PRO A 186 -0.97 13.13 -25.65
C PRO A 186 -2.04 14.13 -25.21
N ASP A 187 -3.26 14.00 -25.71
CA ASP A 187 -4.40 14.88 -25.46
C ASP A 187 -5.22 14.50 -24.21
N VAL A 188 -4.94 13.33 -23.61
CA VAL A 188 -5.63 12.88 -22.40
C VAL A 188 -5.24 13.75 -21.22
N LEU A 189 -6.21 14.50 -20.72
CA LEU A 189 -6.16 15.24 -19.47
C LEU A 189 -6.87 14.49 -18.35
N SER A 190 -6.47 14.74 -17.11
CA SER A 190 -7.01 14.12 -15.92
C SER A 190 -7.35 15.16 -14.86
N SER A 191 -8.28 14.82 -13.97
CA SER A 191 -8.76 15.71 -12.91
C SER A 191 -9.41 14.91 -11.81
N SER A 192 -9.16 15.29 -10.56
CA SER A 192 -9.81 14.72 -9.37
C SER A 192 -9.76 13.19 -9.37
N THR A 193 -8.63 12.59 -9.74
CA THR A 193 -8.51 11.14 -9.99
C THR A 193 -8.90 10.34 -8.76
N VAL A 194 -8.34 10.67 -7.60
CA VAL A 194 -8.64 9.99 -6.33
C VAL A 194 -10.04 10.33 -5.84
N GLN A 195 -10.46 11.60 -5.92
CA GLN A 195 -11.81 12.01 -5.50
C GLN A 195 -12.91 11.28 -6.28
N LYS A 196 -12.79 11.15 -7.61
CA LYS A 196 -13.75 10.41 -8.46
C LYS A 196 -13.88 8.95 -8.08
N PHE A 197 -12.77 8.31 -7.69
CA PHE A 197 -12.79 6.96 -7.16
C PHE A 197 -13.46 6.90 -5.79
N MET A 198 -13.07 7.77 -4.87
CA MET A 198 -13.60 7.81 -3.50
C MET A 198 -15.10 8.17 -3.44
N SER A 199 -15.61 8.95 -4.39
CA SER A 199 -17.03 9.24 -4.53
C SER A 199 -17.83 8.14 -5.22
N GLY A 200 -17.18 7.07 -5.70
CA GLY A 200 -17.81 6.00 -6.46
C GLY A 200 -18.35 6.44 -7.83
N THR A 201 -17.83 7.54 -8.38
CA THR A 201 -18.24 8.04 -9.71
C THR A 201 -17.34 7.52 -10.84
N LEU A 202 -16.20 6.92 -10.50
CA LEU A 202 -15.33 6.22 -11.45
C LEU A 202 -16.01 4.93 -11.93
N ASN A 203 -16.16 4.76 -13.25
CA ASN A 203 -16.64 3.51 -13.82
C ASN A 203 -15.53 2.46 -13.79
N LEU A 204 -15.67 1.45 -12.92
CA LEU A 204 -14.67 0.40 -12.77
C LEU A 204 -14.66 -0.58 -13.96
N GLU A 205 -15.82 -0.88 -14.54
CA GLU A 205 -15.97 -1.89 -15.60
C GLU A 205 -15.36 -1.42 -16.93
N GLU A 206 -15.47 -0.12 -17.23
CA GLU A 206 -14.88 0.48 -18.43
C GLU A 206 -13.38 0.76 -18.28
N GLY A 207 -12.89 0.90 -17.05
CA GLY A 207 -11.59 1.49 -16.74
C GLY A 207 -10.36 0.67 -17.13
N ARG A 208 -10.50 -0.64 -17.40
CA ARG A 208 -9.40 -1.59 -17.73
C ARG A 208 -8.07 -1.21 -17.04
N PHE A 209 -8.10 -1.16 -15.72
CA PHE A 209 -6.98 -0.67 -14.91
C PHE A 209 -5.80 -1.65 -14.90
N SER A 210 -4.58 -1.13 -14.86
CA SER A 210 -3.37 -1.93 -14.63
C SER A 210 -3.34 -2.54 -13.23
N ALA A 211 -2.52 -3.55 -13.00
CA ALA A 211 -2.32 -4.13 -11.68
C ALA A 211 -1.87 -3.07 -10.65
N HIS A 212 -1.00 -2.14 -11.06
CA HIS A 212 -0.53 -1.05 -10.20
C HIS A 212 -1.66 -0.08 -9.81
N ALA A 213 -2.57 0.20 -10.75
CA ALA A 213 -3.73 1.07 -10.49
C ALA A 213 -4.70 0.43 -9.49
N ILE A 214 -4.99 -0.87 -9.66
CA ILE A 214 -5.85 -1.62 -8.74
C ILE A 214 -5.19 -1.70 -7.35
N HIS A 215 -3.87 -1.91 -7.29
CA HIS A 215 -3.11 -1.89 -6.04
C HIS A 215 -3.21 -0.53 -5.31
N ALA A 216 -3.08 0.58 -6.05
CA ALA A 216 -3.25 1.93 -5.52
C ALA A 216 -4.67 2.18 -4.99
N GLN A 217 -5.69 1.73 -5.72
CA GLN A 217 -7.09 1.80 -5.28
C GLN A 217 -7.33 1.02 -3.98
N ALA A 218 -6.77 -0.20 -3.86
CA ALA A 218 -6.88 -0.99 -2.64
C ALA A 218 -6.17 -0.33 -1.44
N ALA A 219 -4.97 0.24 -1.63
CA ALA A 219 -4.26 0.96 -0.58
C ALA A 219 -5.01 2.22 -0.11
N LEU A 220 -5.64 2.93 -1.05
CA LEU A 220 -6.50 4.08 -0.77
C LEU A 220 -7.73 3.69 0.06
N LEU A 221 -8.43 2.60 -0.31
CA LEU A 221 -9.57 2.09 0.47
C LEU A 221 -9.15 1.65 1.88
N PHE A 222 -8.00 0.98 2.00
CA PHE A 222 -7.46 0.54 3.29
C PHE A 222 -7.19 1.70 4.25
N GLU A 223 -6.56 2.77 3.76
CA GLU A 223 -6.33 3.98 4.56
C GLU A 223 -7.63 4.70 4.90
N ARG A 224 -8.51 4.89 3.90
CA ARG A 224 -9.79 5.57 4.12
C ARG A 224 -10.69 4.84 5.11
N ALA A 225 -10.77 3.51 5.03
CA ALA A 225 -11.54 2.68 5.95
C ALA A 225 -11.04 2.80 7.38
N THR A 226 -9.71 2.78 7.56
CA THR A 226 -9.09 2.98 8.87
C THR A 226 -9.40 4.38 9.42
N HIS A 227 -9.29 5.41 8.59
CA HIS A 227 -9.58 6.79 9.00
C HIS A 227 -11.05 6.98 9.39
N VAL A 228 -12.00 6.53 8.57
CA VAL A 228 -13.45 6.61 8.88
C VAL A 228 -13.73 5.86 10.18
N ALA A 229 -13.24 4.62 10.35
CA ALA A 229 -13.45 3.85 11.57
C ALA A 229 -12.91 4.55 12.84
N ALA A 230 -11.83 5.32 12.72
CA ALA A 230 -11.23 6.07 13.82
C ALA A 230 -12.02 7.34 14.21
N GLN A 231 -12.92 7.84 13.35
CA GLN A 231 -13.76 9.01 13.67
C GLN A 231 -14.86 8.70 14.68
N TRP A 232 -15.23 7.43 14.83
CA TRP A 232 -16.27 7.02 15.78
C TRP A 232 -15.81 7.22 17.24
N LYS A 233 -16.65 7.89 18.03
CA LYS A 233 -16.46 8.11 19.48
C LYS A 233 -17.76 7.76 20.20
N THR A 234 -17.67 7.32 21.46
CA THR A 234 -18.86 6.99 22.27
C THR A 234 -19.77 8.19 22.52
N ASP A 235 -19.18 9.39 22.61
CA ASP A 235 -19.89 10.63 22.95
C ASP A 235 -20.03 11.57 21.73
N ILE A 236 -20.20 10.98 20.54
CA ILE A 236 -20.32 11.72 19.27
C ILE A 236 -21.62 12.51 19.21
N SER A 237 -21.58 13.75 18.70
CA SER A 237 -22.80 14.55 18.54
C SER A 237 -23.74 13.95 17.48
N PRO A 238 -25.06 14.21 17.52
CA PRO A 238 -26.00 13.67 16.53
C PRO A 238 -25.68 14.04 15.07
N ILE A 239 -25.12 15.24 14.86
CA ILE A 239 -24.72 15.73 13.54
C ILE A 239 -23.51 14.94 13.03
N GLU A 240 -22.47 14.82 13.85
CA GLU A 240 -21.27 14.04 13.52
C GLU A 240 -21.59 12.56 13.33
N ALA A 241 -22.51 12.00 14.14
CA ALA A 241 -22.97 10.62 13.99
C ALA A 241 -23.66 10.38 12.64
N THR A 242 -24.44 11.35 12.17
CA THR A 242 -25.12 11.28 10.88
C THR A 242 -24.10 11.34 9.73
N ALA A 243 -23.13 12.25 9.80
CA ALA A 243 -22.05 12.36 8.82
C ALA A 243 -21.19 11.09 8.78
N PHE A 244 -20.76 10.59 9.94
CA PHE A 244 -20.04 9.32 10.07
C PHE A 244 -20.81 8.16 9.44
N ARG A 245 -22.13 8.05 9.71
CA ARG A 245 -22.95 6.97 9.15
C ARG A 245 -23.04 7.05 7.63
N ALA A 246 -23.17 8.26 7.07
CA ALA A 246 -23.18 8.47 5.63
C ALA A 246 -21.85 8.04 4.99
N ASP A 247 -20.73 8.48 5.57
CA ASP A 247 -19.38 8.11 5.11
C ASP A 247 -19.14 6.60 5.21
N PHE A 248 -19.56 5.98 6.31
CA PHE A 248 -19.45 4.55 6.54
C PHE A 248 -20.19 3.74 5.46
N VAL A 249 -21.47 4.08 5.21
CA VAL A 249 -22.31 3.36 4.24
C VAL A 249 -21.81 3.56 2.81
N ALA A 250 -21.40 4.79 2.46
CA ALA A 250 -20.83 5.08 1.15
C ALA A 250 -19.54 4.29 0.90
N LEU A 251 -18.65 4.23 1.90
CA LEU A 251 -17.40 3.50 1.80
C LEU A 251 -17.59 1.99 1.79
N ASP A 252 -18.50 1.43 2.61
CA ASP A 252 -18.82 -0.01 2.59
C ASP A 252 -19.32 -0.42 1.19
N LYS A 253 -20.22 0.36 0.59
CA LYS A 253 -20.69 0.13 -0.78
C LYS A 253 -19.56 0.22 -1.82
N LEU A 254 -18.67 1.21 -1.70
CA LEU A 254 -17.54 1.36 -2.62
C LEU A 254 -16.59 0.15 -2.53
N MET A 255 -16.29 -0.33 -1.32
CA MET A 255 -15.45 -1.51 -1.12
C MET A 255 -16.10 -2.78 -1.67
N ASP A 256 -17.42 -2.97 -1.49
CA ASP A 256 -18.14 -4.10 -2.09
C ASP A 256 -18.06 -4.07 -3.62
N ASN A 257 -18.29 -2.90 -4.23
CA ASN A 257 -18.17 -2.73 -5.68
C ASN A 257 -16.74 -3.01 -6.17
N PHE A 258 -15.73 -2.53 -5.44
CA PHE A 258 -14.33 -2.76 -5.78
C PHE A 258 -13.97 -4.25 -5.67
N GLN A 259 -14.40 -4.95 -4.63
CA GLN A 259 -14.14 -6.39 -4.47
C GLN A 259 -14.84 -7.23 -5.54
N ASN A 260 -16.04 -6.83 -5.99
CA ASN A 260 -16.72 -7.48 -7.12
C ASN A 260 -16.04 -7.23 -8.47
N TYR A 261 -15.30 -6.13 -8.59
CA TYR A 261 -14.49 -5.81 -9.78
C TYR A 261 -13.19 -6.63 -9.85
N LEU A 262 -12.66 -7.05 -8.69
CA LEU A 262 -11.42 -7.83 -8.65
C LEU A 262 -11.60 -9.19 -9.37
N PRO A 263 -10.59 -9.66 -10.13
CA PRO A 263 -10.67 -10.95 -10.81
C PRO A 263 -10.92 -12.10 -9.82
N PRO A 264 -11.72 -13.13 -10.18
CA PRO A 264 -11.89 -14.31 -9.34
C PRO A 264 -10.55 -14.98 -9.03
N ILE A 265 -10.39 -15.45 -7.78
CA ILE A 265 -9.14 -16.08 -7.31
C ILE A 265 -8.71 -17.27 -8.17
N ASP A 266 -9.69 -17.98 -8.73
CA ASP A 266 -9.47 -19.19 -9.53
C ASP A 266 -8.92 -18.89 -10.94
N GLN A 267 -8.96 -17.63 -11.39
CA GLN A 267 -8.43 -17.22 -12.71
C GLN A 267 -6.93 -16.86 -12.66
N PHE A 268 -6.27 -17.03 -11.51
CA PHE A 268 -4.86 -16.69 -11.31
C PHE A 268 -3.84 -17.72 -11.79
N GLN A 269 -4.27 -18.78 -12.48
CA GLN A 269 -3.37 -19.76 -13.09
C GLN A 269 -3.41 -19.65 -14.63
N PRO A 270 -2.28 -19.47 -15.34
CA PRO A 270 -0.87 -19.52 -14.89
C PRO A 270 -0.24 -18.12 -14.83
N LEU A 271 -0.32 -17.43 -13.69
CA LEU A 271 0.40 -16.18 -13.50
C LEU A 271 1.88 -16.40 -13.14
N THR A 272 2.71 -15.39 -13.40
CA THR A 272 4.11 -15.41 -12.93
C THR A 272 4.15 -15.26 -11.40
N THR A 273 5.22 -15.74 -10.76
CA THR A 273 5.41 -15.59 -9.30
C THR A 273 5.36 -14.13 -8.85
N HIS A 274 5.75 -13.18 -9.71
CA HIS A 274 5.67 -11.74 -9.44
C HIS A 274 4.21 -11.28 -9.38
N ASP A 275 3.41 -11.61 -10.39
CA ASP A 275 2.01 -11.20 -10.47
C ASP A 275 1.19 -11.79 -9.32
N THR A 276 1.49 -13.04 -8.92
CA THR A 276 0.88 -13.67 -7.75
C THR A 276 1.13 -12.87 -6.47
N ARG A 277 2.34 -12.32 -6.27
CA ARG A 277 2.68 -11.54 -5.07
C ARG A 277 1.94 -10.20 -5.04
N ASP A 278 1.92 -9.49 -6.16
CA ASP A 278 1.25 -8.19 -6.24
C ASP A 278 -0.27 -8.32 -6.05
N LEU A 279 -0.87 -9.36 -6.64
CA LEU A 279 -2.28 -9.68 -6.41
C LEU A 279 -2.54 -10.06 -4.97
N LEU A 280 -1.70 -10.91 -4.36
CA LEU A 280 -1.86 -11.31 -2.98
C LEU A 280 -1.92 -10.08 -2.05
N VAL A 281 -1.01 -9.12 -2.22
CA VAL A 281 -1.01 -7.89 -1.42
C VAL A 281 -2.26 -7.04 -1.73
N THR A 282 -2.63 -6.91 -3.00
CA THR A 282 -3.78 -6.10 -3.44
C THR A 282 -5.10 -6.61 -2.85
N PHE A 283 -5.37 -7.91 -2.94
CA PHE A 283 -6.55 -8.53 -2.35
C PHE A 283 -6.51 -8.45 -0.83
N SER A 284 -5.34 -8.66 -0.23
CA SER A 284 -5.19 -8.55 1.22
C SER A 284 -5.50 -7.14 1.72
N LEU A 285 -5.10 -6.09 0.98
CA LEU A 285 -5.46 -4.70 1.28
C LEU A 285 -6.97 -4.48 1.18
N ALA A 286 -7.61 -5.01 0.13
CA ALA A 286 -9.05 -4.88 -0.07
C ALA A 286 -9.87 -5.52 1.07
N TYR A 287 -9.52 -6.75 1.47
CA TYR A 287 -10.18 -7.43 2.59
C TYR A 287 -9.83 -6.78 3.94
N ALA A 288 -8.59 -6.34 4.12
CA ALA A 288 -8.21 -5.59 5.32
C ALA A 288 -8.95 -4.27 5.44
N ALA A 289 -9.28 -3.58 4.34
CA ALA A 289 -10.11 -2.38 4.36
C ALA A 289 -11.50 -2.66 4.95
N THR A 290 -12.17 -3.73 4.52
CA THR A 290 -13.44 -4.17 5.11
C THR A 290 -13.29 -4.48 6.59
N ILE A 291 -12.24 -5.20 6.99
CA ILE A 291 -11.99 -5.51 8.41
C ILE A 291 -11.80 -4.21 9.20
N GLN A 292 -10.98 -3.28 8.72
CA GLN A 292 -10.71 -2.01 9.42
C GLN A 292 -11.99 -1.19 9.63
N LEU A 293 -12.87 -1.11 8.61
CA LEU A 293 -14.12 -0.37 8.72
C LEU A 293 -15.05 -0.99 9.78
N HIS A 294 -15.16 -2.32 9.82
CA HIS A 294 -16.18 -3.01 10.60
C HIS A 294 -15.71 -3.52 11.99
N LYS A 295 -14.40 -3.69 12.23
CA LYS A 295 -13.88 -4.40 13.42
C LYS A 295 -14.35 -3.78 14.74
N ASN A 296 -14.42 -2.45 14.83
CA ASN A 296 -14.82 -1.73 16.05
C ASN A 296 -16.29 -1.98 16.42
N PHE A 297 -17.11 -2.38 15.44
CA PHE A 297 -18.55 -2.62 15.60
C PHE A 297 -18.90 -4.11 15.68
N SER A 298 -17.94 -5.00 15.37
CA SER A 298 -18.14 -6.44 15.26
C SER A 298 -18.64 -7.14 16.53
N SER A 299 -18.43 -6.57 17.72
CA SER A 299 -18.94 -7.13 18.98
C SER A 299 -20.41 -6.78 19.26
N ARG A 300 -20.93 -5.71 18.64
CA ARG A 300 -22.27 -5.15 18.91
C ARG A 300 -23.20 -5.19 17.70
N ASN A 301 -22.66 -5.42 16.51
CA ASN A 301 -23.39 -5.39 15.25
C ASN A 301 -23.11 -6.67 14.45
N ALA A 302 -24.14 -7.50 14.28
CA ALA A 302 -24.03 -8.79 13.60
C ALA A 302 -23.64 -8.67 12.12
N ASN A 303 -24.06 -7.61 11.42
CA ASN A 303 -23.66 -7.36 10.04
C ASN A 303 -22.16 -7.07 9.95
N SER A 304 -21.65 -6.17 10.81
CA SER A 304 -20.22 -5.84 10.86
C SER A 304 -19.37 -7.04 11.24
N ASN A 305 -19.86 -7.85 12.18
CA ASN A 305 -19.24 -9.12 12.55
C ASN A 305 -19.16 -10.09 11.35
N THR A 306 -20.25 -10.23 10.60
CA THR A 306 -20.33 -11.08 9.40
C THR A 306 -19.39 -10.58 8.31
N LYS A 307 -19.34 -9.27 8.04
CA LYS A 307 -18.41 -8.64 7.09
C LYS A 307 -16.95 -8.87 7.47
N CYS A 308 -16.58 -8.67 8.74
CA CYS A 308 -15.20 -8.92 9.20
C CYS A 308 -14.78 -10.38 8.97
N LEU A 309 -15.65 -11.34 9.33
CA LEU A 309 -15.32 -12.75 9.18
C LEU A 309 -15.38 -13.23 7.74
N ALA A 310 -16.27 -12.70 6.91
CA ALA A 310 -16.33 -13.00 5.48
C ALA A 310 -15.03 -12.53 4.79
N ALA A 311 -14.60 -11.29 5.04
CA ALA A 311 -13.35 -10.76 4.53
C ALA A 311 -12.14 -11.57 5.03
N THR A 312 -12.12 -11.95 6.31
CA THR A 312 -11.06 -12.79 6.87
C THR A 312 -11.04 -14.18 6.24
N SER A 313 -12.21 -14.80 6.03
CA SER A 313 -12.31 -16.12 5.41
C SER A 313 -11.88 -16.09 3.94
N ALA A 314 -12.20 -15.01 3.21
CA ALA A 314 -11.74 -14.81 1.84
C ALA A 314 -10.21 -14.66 1.77
N LEU A 315 -9.62 -13.92 2.72
CA LEU A 315 -8.19 -13.80 2.86
C LEU A 315 -7.50 -15.13 3.22
N VAL A 316 -8.09 -15.95 4.10
CA VAL A 316 -7.57 -17.30 4.40
C VAL A 316 -7.57 -18.17 3.13
N LYS A 317 -8.70 -18.22 2.41
CA LYS A 317 -8.81 -18.98 1.15
C LYS A 317 -7.80 -18.52 0.10
N LEU A 318 -7.56 -17.21 0.02
CA LEU A 318 -6.55 -16.64 -0.88
C LEU A 318 -5.15 -17.17 -0.53
N LEU A 319 -4.80 -17.25 0.75
CA LEU A 319 -3.49 -17.77 1.20
C LEU A 319 -3.36 -19.27 0.96
N ASP A 320 -4.41 -20.04 1.25
CA ASP A 320 -4.43 -21.50 1.06
C ASP A 320 -4.27 -21.87 -0.43
N ASN A 321 -4.80 -21.04 -1.33
CA ASN A 321 -4.68 -21.22 -2.78
C ASN A 321 -3.37 -20.66 -3.38
N ALA A 322 -2.65 -19.81 -2.65
CA ALA A 322 -1.41 -19.22 -3.13
C ALA A 322 -0.24 -20.20 -2.96
N ASN A 323 0.54 -20.42 -4.03
CA ASN A 323 1.78 -21.19 -3.92
C ASN A 323 2.88 -20.34 -3.25
N LEU A 324 2.82 -20.22 -1.92
CA LEU A 324 3.75 -19.40 -1.14
C LEU A 324 5.15 -20.00 -1.02
N SER A 325 5.33 -21.28 -1.39
CA SER A 325 6.64 -21.93 -1.37
C SER A 325 7.65 -21.29 -2.34
N GLU A 326 7.14 -20.66 -3.40
CA GLU A 326 7.94 -19.90 -4.37
C GLU A 326 7.99 -18.39 -4.06
N ALA A 327 7.16 -17.92 -3.12
CA ALA A 327 7.07 -16.52 -2.70
C ALA A 327 8.04 -16.20 -1.56
N VAL A 328 9.34 -16.48 -1.76
CA VAL A 328 10.42 -16.30 -0.76
C VAL A 328 10.53 -14.88 -0.22
N TYR A 329 10.08 -13.88 -1.00
CA TYR A 329 10.06 -12.47 -0.63
C TYR A 329 8.67 -11.89 -0.88
N VAL A 330 8.11 -11.23 0.12
CA VAL A 330 6.80 -10.57 0.06
C VAL A 330 6.93 -9.14 0.53
N ASN A 331 5.95 -8.32 0.14
CA ASN A 331 5.86 -6.97 0.67
C ASN A 331 5.70 -7.00 2.21
N PRO A 332 6.55 -6.30 2.98
CA PRO A 332 6.51 -6.33 4.45
C PRO A 332 5.15 -5.90 5.05
N ILE A 333 4.31 -5.18 4.29
CA ILE A 333 2.96 -4.84 4.74
C ILE A 333 2.09 -6.07 5.01
N MET A 334 2.37 -7.20 4.34
CA MET A 334 1.59 -8.44 4.47
C MET A 334 1.46 -8.89 5.92
N GLY A 335 2.52 -8.81 6.72
CA GLY A 335 2.41 -9.23 8.11
C GLY A 335 1.44 -8.37 8.93
N THR A 336 1.30 -7.08 8.61
CA THR A 336 0.27 -6.20 9.22
C THR A 336 -1.13 -6.64 8.81
N LEU A 337 -1.34 -6.96 7.53
CA LEU A 337 -2.64 -7.37 7.00
C LEU A 337 -3.07 -8.72 7.59
N LEU A 338 -2.15 -9.67 7.68
CA LEU A 338 -2.39 -11.00 8.26
C LEU A 338 -2.62 -10.92 9.78
N MET A 339 -1.89 -10.04 10.49
CA MET A 339 -2.11 -9.80 11.91
C MET A 339 -3.54 -9.28 12.19
N VAL A 340 -4.07 -8.38 11.35
CA VAL A 340 -5.44 -7.87 11.47
C VAL A 340 -6.47 -9.00 11.31
N ALA A 341 -6.25 -9.93 10.37
CA ALA A 341 -7.11 -11.10 10.20
C ALA A 341 -7.07 -12.04 11.43
N CYS A 342 -5.87 -12.34 11.96
CA CYS A 342 -5.71 -13.14 13.17
C CYS A 342 -6.44 -12.53 14.37
N GLN A 343 -6.36 -11.20 14.55
CA GLN A 343 -7.06 -10.51 15.64
C GLN A 343 -8.58 -10.67 15.56
N VAL A 344 -9.16 -10.61 14.36
CA VAL A 344 -10.62 -10.85 14.16
C VAL A 344 -11.00 -12.26 14.58
N LEU A 345 -10.24 -13.26 14.12
CA LEU A 345 -10.53 -14.67 14.43
C LEU A 345 -10.39 -14.96 15.92
N ILE A 346 -9.30 -14.51 16.57
CA ILE A 346 -9.08 -14.69 18.02
C ILE A 346 -10.18 -14.02 18.83
N THR A 347 -10.56 -12.78 18.47
CA THR A 347 -11.64 -12.05 19.13
C THR A 347 -12.98 -12.79 19.03
N GLU A 348 -13.27 -13.38 17.87
CA GLU A 348 -14.49 -14.15 17.69
C GLU A 348 -14.48 -15.46 18.48
N VAL A 349 -13.34 -16.16 18.57
CA VAL A 349 -13.20 -17.35 19.44
C VAL A 349 -13.47 -16.99 20.91
N LEU A 350 -12.88 -15.89 21.41
CA LEU A 350 -13.15 -15.39 22.76
C LEU A 350 -14.64 -15.07 22.96
N ARG A 351 -15.29 -14.46 21.96
CA ARG A 351 -16.72 -14.14 22.02
C ARG A 351 -17.59 -15.40 22.11
N LEU A 352 -17.30 -16.43 21.30
CA LEU A 352 -18.03 -17.69 21.34
C LEU A 352 -17.88 -18.39 22.71
N ARG A 353 -16.68 -18.38 23.28
CA ARG A 353 -16.39 -18.98 24.58
C ARG A 353 -17.09 -18.29 25.73
N THR A 354 -17.10 -16.95 25.73
CA THR A 354 -17.78 -16.14 26.76
C THR A 354 -19.29 -16.29 26.73
N HIS A 355 -19.89 -16.60 25.57
CA HIS A 355 -21.34 -16.72 25.39
C HIS A 355 -21.82 -18.17 25.16
N ARG A 356 -21.03 -19.19 25.56
CA ARG A 356 -21.39 -20.62 25.37
C ARG A 356 -22.77 -21.01 25.91
N SER A 357 -23.28 -20.29 26.91
CA SER A 357 -24.55 -20.58 27.58
C SER A 357 -25.74 -19.76 27.08
N THR A 358 -25.51 -18.73 26.25
CA THR A 358 -26.55 -17.83 25.74
C THR A 358 -26.28 -17.55 24.27
N SER A 359 -27.11 -18.09 23.37
CA SER A 359 -27.07 -17.70 21.96
C SER A 359 -27.25 -16.19 21.87
N ALA A 360 -26.18 -15.46 21.55
CA ALA A 360 -26.24 -14.02 21.36
C ALA A 360 -27.23 -13.73 20.23
N THR A 361 -28.39 -13.17 20.58
CA THR A 361 -29.50 -12.94 19.66
C THR A 361 -29.03 -12.09 18.48
N GLY A 362 -29.20 -12.61 17.26
CA GLY A 362 -28.83 -11.92 16.02
C GLY A 362 -27.44 -12.26 15.45
N PHE A 363 -26.58 -13.00 16.16
CA PHE A 363 -25.29 -13.44 15.62
C PHE A 363 -25.38 -14.83 14.96
N PRO A 364 -24.68 -15.08 13.84
CA PRO A 364 -24.63 -16.41 13.23
C PRO A 364 -24.01 -17.46 14.16
N VAL A 365 -24.53 -18.69 14.11
CA VAL A 365 -23.89 -19.86 14.74
C VAL A 365 -22.63 -20.20 13.95
N ARG A 366 -21.52 -20.45 14.65
CA ARG A 366 -20.22 -20.72 14.03
C ARG A 366 -19.50 -21.86 14.72
N ASP A 367 -18.68 -22.56 13.94
CA ASP A 367 -17.83 -23.64 14.41
C ASP A 367 -16.52 -23.06 14.96
N GLU A 368 -16.33 -23.17 16.28
CA GLU A 368 -15.11 -22.74 16.97
C GLU A 368 -13.86 -23.44 16.39
N SER A 369 -13.97 -24.71 16.01
CA SER A 369 -12.84 -25.49 15.50
C SER A 369 -12.33 -24.96 14.15
N GLN A 370 -13.24 -24.53 13.27
CA GLN A 370 -12.89 -23.92 11.99
C GLN A 370 -12.17 -22.58 12.17
N LEU A 371 -12.61 -21.77 13.14
CA LEU A 371 -11.95 -20.50 13.46
C LEU A 371 -10.53 -20.73 13.97
N ILE A 372 -10.35 -21.69 14.89
CA ILE A 372 -9.02 -22.07 15.40
C ILE A 372 -8.12 -22.56 14.26
N SER A 373 -8.62 -23.44 13.40
CA SER A 373 -7.88 -23.91 12.22
C SER A 373 -7.48 -22.77 11.29
N SER A 374 -8.36 -21.77 11.11
CA SER A 374 -8.07 -20.59 10.28
C SER A 374 -6.96 -19.75 10.90
N VAL A 375 -6.97 -19.53 12.23
CA VAL A 375 -5.87 -18.82 12.92
C VAL A 375 -4.54 -19.55 12.71
N GLN A 376 -4.55 -20.88 12.87
CA GLN A 376 -3.35 -21.70 12.68
C GLN A 376 -2.83 -21.63 11.24
N SER A 377 -3.70 -21.66 10.22
CA SER A 377 -3.30 -21.50 8.81
C SER A 377 -2.63 -20.15 8.57
N VAL A 378 -3.25 -19.05 9.02
CA VAL A 378 -2.68 -17.70 8.84
C VAL A 378 -1.36 -17.56 9.60
N MET A 379 -1.27 -18.08 10.83
CA MET A 379 -0.03 -18.07 11.61
C MET A 379 1.09 -18.86 10.94
N GLY A 380 0.81 -20.06 10.40
CA GLY A 380 1.77 -20.87 9.66
C GLY A 380 2.27 -20.16 8.40
N THR A 381 1.35 -19.48 7.71
CA THR A 381 1.68 -18.62 6.57
C THR A 381 2.59 -17.47 6.98
N MET A 382 2.22 -16.71 8.03
CA MET A 382 3.04 -15.63 8.56
C MET A 382 4.45 -16.12 8.97
N ALA A 383 4.56 -17.29 9.60
CA ALA A 383 5.85 -17.89 9.98
C ALA A 383 6.71 -18.22 8.76
N THR A 384 6.09 -18.67 7.66
CA THR A 384 6.79 -18.92 6.38
C THR A 384 7.33 -17.61 5.80
N LEU A 385 6.53 -16.55 5.81
CA LEU A 385 6.92 -15.23 5.32
C LEU A 385 7.96 -14.54 6.22
N ALA A 386 7.98 -14.86 7.51
CA ALA A 386 8.89 -14.28 8.50
C ALA A 386 10.36 -14.61 8.25
N VAL A 387 10.67 -15.74 7.59
CA VAL A 387 12.03 -16.24 7.36
C VAL A 387 12.95 -15.17 6.76
N ASN A 388 12.43 -14.32 5.86
CA ASN A 388 13.19 -13.27 5.17
C ASN A 388 12.68 -11.86 5.50
N CYS A 389 11.82 -11.72 6.51
CA CYS A 389 11.16 -10.46 6.83
C CYS A 389 11.08 -10.26 8.36
N PRO A 390 12.12 -9.66 8.97
CA PRO A 390 12.20 -9.43 10.41
C PRO A 390 10.95 -8.80 11.04
N ILE A 391 10.29 -7.86 10.37
CA ILE A 391 9.03 -7.29 10.87
C ILE A 391 7.92 -8.34 11.05
N ILE A 392 7.79 -9.28 10.12
CA ILE A 392 6.76 -10.33 10.20
C ILE A 392 7.07 -11.26 11.37
N THR A 393 8.35 -11.50 11.69
CA THR A 393 8.75 -12.26 12.90
C THR A 393 8.19 -11.62 14.16
N PHE A 394 8.33 -10.31 14.32
CA PHE A 394 7.77 -9.57 15.45
C PHE A 394 6.24 -9.65 15.50
N GLN A 395 5.57 -9.57 14.35
CA GLN A 395 4.12 -9.66 14.25
C GLN A 395 3.59 -11.07 14.57
N VAL A 396 4.30 -12.12 14.13
CA VAL A 396 4.00 -13.52 14.50
C VAL A 396 4.06 -13.69 16.01
N ALA A 397 5.08 -13.17 16.67
CA ALA A 397 5.21 -13.28 18.13
C ALA A 397 4.01 -12.64 18.86
N LYS A 398 3.54 -11.47 18.40
CA LYS A 398 2.34 -10.83 18.95
C LYS A 398 1.07 -11.65 18.74
N VAL A 399 0.91 -12.26 17.55
CA VAL A 399 -0.23 -13.13 17.27
C VAL A 399 -0.18 -14.39 18.12
N GLN A 400 1.00 -14.98 18.32
CA GLN A 400 1.19 -16.14 19.20
C GLN A 400 0.84 -15.83 20.65
N GLU A 401 1.25 -14.67 21.16
CA GLU A 401 0.89 -14.20 22.50
C GLU A 401 -0.64 -14.06 22.63
N ALA A 402 -1.29 -13.40 21.68
CA ALA A 402 -2.75 -13.25 21.69
C ALA A 402 -3.45 -14.62 21.58
N TYR A 403 -2.96 -15.51 20.73
CA TYR A 403 -3.51 -16.86 20.55
C TYR A 403 -3.35 -17.72 21.81
N ALA A 404 -2.29 -17.55 22.59
CA ALA A 404 -2.11 -18.27 23.85
C ALA A 404 -3.14 -17.88 24.94
N THR A 405 -3.88 -16.77 24.76
CA THR A 405 -4.94 -16.34 25.69
C THR A 405 -6.29 -17.00 25.45
N ILE A 406 -6.45 -17.69 24.30
CA ILE A 406 -7.58 -18.57 24.02
C ILE A 406 -7.15 -20.01 24.29
#